data_AF-A0A5B7AXE2-F1
#
_entry.id   AF-A0A5B7AXE2-F1
#
_cell.length_a   1.000
_cell.length_b   1.000
_cell.length_c   1.000
_cell.angle_alpha   90.00
_cell.angle_beta   90.00
_cell.angle_gamma   90.00
#
_symmetry.space_group_name_H-M   'P 1'
#
loop_
_entity.id
_entity.type
_entity.pdbx_description
1 polymer ?
#
loop_
_entity_poly.entity_id
_entity_poly.type
_entity_poly.pdbx_seq_one_letter_code
_entity_poly.pdbx_strand_id
1 'polypeptide(L)'
;KLMACFRMKKEWMKKYAGPICPKIQKKLGEASVGARHCEVIWAGGPLYEVSCREKTCIVDFDKKTCSCRRWDLTGIPCSHAFSAIMCAKRKPEEFVNGCYSKECFLNVYDPIIIPIPDQS
;
A
#
# COMPACT_ATOMS: atom_id res chain seq x y z
N LYS A 1 19.41 16.72 16.34
CA LYS A 1 19.67 15.48 15.55
C LYS A 1 18.43 14.98 14.76
N LEU A 2 17.21 15.06 15.30
CA LEU A 2 15.97 14.61 14.65
C LEU A 2 15.63 15.35 13.34
N MET A 3 15.68 16.69 13.34
CA MET A 3 15.32 17.53 12.17
C MET A 3 16.19 17.24 10.92
N ALA A 4 17.48 16.98 11.13
CA ALA A 4 18.40 16.62 10.05
C ALA A 4 18.00 15.28 9.38
N CYS A 5 17.51 14.31 10.16
CA CYS A 5 17.05 13.02 9.65
C CYS A 5 15.79 13.18 8.77
N PHE A 6 14.85 14.03 9.18
CA PHE A 6 13.63 14.29 8.40
C PHE A 6 13.94 14.98 7.07
N ARG A 7 14.82 15.99 7.09
CA ARG A 7 15.29 16.63 5.85
C ARG A 7 15.95 15.62 4.91
N MET A 8 16.83 14.77 5.44
CA MET A 8 17.51 13.75 4.64
C MET A 8 16.53 12.74 4.02
N LYS A 9 15.50 12.30 4.77
CA LYS A 9 14.43 11.44 4.26
C LYS A 9 13.61 12.13 3.17
N LYS A 10 13.26 13.41 3.33
CA LYS A 10 12.54 14.21 2.32
C LYS A 10 13.36 14.30 1.02
N GLU A 11 14.64 14.68 1.12
CA GLU A 11 15.52 14.82 -0.05
C GLU A 11 15.73 13.48 -0.77
N TRP A 12 15.85 12.38 -0.03
CA TRP A 12 15.89 11.05 -0.63
C TRP A 12 14.58 10.70 -1.35
N MET A 13 13.43 10.96 -0.71
CA MET A 13 12.12 10.71 -1.31
C MET A 13 11.86 11.56 -2.55
N LYS A 14 12.37 12.80 -2.64
CA LYS A 14 12.28 13.62 -3.86
C LYS A 14 12.92 12.91 -5.05
N LYS A 15 14.10 12.30 -4.85
CA LYS A 15 14.87 11.57 -5.88
C LYS A 15 14.28 10.20 -6.21
N TYR A 16 13.54 9.59 -5.28
CA TYR A 16 12.92 8.29 -5.48
C TYR A 16 11.85 8.34 -6.59
N ALA A 17 11.96 7.49 -7.61
CA ALA A 17 11.07 7.53 -8.79
C ALA A 17 9.72 6.83 -8.60
N GLY A 18 9.56 6.00 -7.57
CA GLY A 18 8.33 5.21 -7.37
C GLY A 18 7.14 6.06 -6.89
N PRO A 19 5.90 5.62 -7.20
CA PRO A 19 4.69 6.38 -6.90
C PRO A 19 4.27 6.30 -5.41
N ILE A 20 4.67 5.23 -4.72
CA ILE A 20 4.34 4.96 -3.32
C ILE A 20 5.60 4.80 -2.47
N CYS A 21 5.50 4.92 -1.15
CA CYS A 21 6.65 4.77 -0.28
C CYS A 21 7.34 3.41 -0.47
N PRO A 22 8.69 3.35 -0.50
CA PRO A 22 9.43 2.12 -0.82
C PRO A 22 9.12 0.94 0.11
N LYS A 23 8.84 1.21 1.39
CA LYS A 23 8.43 0.18 2.36
C LYS A 23 7.11 -0.48 1.99
N ILE A 24 6.21 0.28 1.37
CA ILE A 24 4.90 -0.19 0.91
C ILE A 24 5.03 -0.93 -0.42
N GLN A 25 5.89 -0.44 -1.32
CA GLN A 25 6.28 -1.20 -2.52
C GLN A 25 6.83 -2.58 -2.16
N LYS A 26 7.69 -2.66 -1.13
CA LYS A 26 8.21 -3.95 -0.62
C LYS A 26 7.08 -4.87 -0.13
N LYS A 27 6.10 -4.34 0.62
CA LYS A 27 4.94 -5.10 1.07
C LYS A 27 4.07 -5.62 -0.07
N LEU A 28 3.93 -4.86 -1.16
CA LEU A 28 3.27 -5.36 -2.38
C LEU A 28 4.06 -6.52 -3.01
N GLY A 29 5.39 -6.45 -2.99
CA GLY A 29 6.24 -7.57 -3.41
C GLY A 29 6.02 -8.84 -2.57
N GLU A 30 5.90 -8.70 -1.25
CA GLU A 30 5.57 -9.82 -0.35
C GLU A 30 4.17 -10.39 -0.63
N ALA A 31 3.18 -9.52 -0.86
CA ALA A 31 1.83 -9.93 -1.26
C ALA A 31 1.83 -10.68 -2.60
N SER A 32 2.67 -10.25 -3.56
CA SER A 32 2.85 -10.90 -4.86
C SER A 32 3.39 -12.33 -4.73
N VAL A 33 4.32 -12.58 -3.82
CA VAL A 33 4.82 -13.94 -3.56
C VAL A 33 3.70 -14.83 -3.00
N GLY A 34 2.90 -14.30 -2.06
CA GLY A 34 1.75 -15.02 -1.52
C GLY A 34 0.67 -15.31 -2.57
N ALA A 35 0.44 -14.36 -3.47
CA ALA A 35 -0.55 -14.41 -4.55
C ALA A 35 -0.31 -15.56 -5.55
N ARG A 36 0.91 -16.11 -5.63
CA ARG A 36 1.26 -17.23 -6.54
C ARG A 36 0.49 -18.53 -6.27
N HIS A 37 -0.06 -18.68 -5.07
CA HIS A 37 -0.77 -19.88 -4.64
C HIS A 37 -2.29 -19.66 -4.59
N CYS A 38 -2.77 -18.68 -5.35
CA CYS A 38 -4.15 -18.21 -5.29
C CYS A 38 -4.81 -18.33 -6.65
N GLU A 39 -6.01 -18.89 -6.65
CA GLU A 39 -6.90 -18.97 -7.80
C GLU A 39 -7.96 -17.87 -7.68
N VAL A 40 -8.28 -17.22 -8.79
CA VAL A 40 -9.17 -16.06 -8.82
C VAL A 40 -10.33 -16.35 -9.75
N ILE A 41 -11.55 -16.13 -9.25
CA ILE A 41 -12.79 -16.21 -10.01
C ILE A 41 -13.45 -14.83 -9.92
N TRP A 42 -13.85 -14.27 -11.07
CA TRP A 42 -14.63 -13.05 -11.08
C TRP A 42 -16.08 -13.36 -10.69
N ALA A 43 -16.56 -12.73 -9.61
CA ALA A 43 -17.89 -12.97 -9.05
C ALA A 43 -18.95 -11.98 -9.58
N GLY A 44 -18.58 -11.07 -10.48
CA GLY A 44 -19.44 -10.04 -11.04
C GLY A 44 -19.19 -8.65 -10.44
N GLY A 45 -19.36 -7.60 -11.26
CA GLY A 45 -19.12 -6.22 -10.85
C GLY A 45 -17.71 -6.01 -10.27
N PRO A 46 -17.56 -5.37 -9.10
CA PRO A 46 -16.27 -5.14 -8.44
C PRO A 46 -15.79 -6.33 -7.58
N LEU A 47 -16.52 -7.45 -7.58
CA LEU A 47 -16.28 -8.57 -6.68
C LEU A 47 -15.47 -9.69 -7.33
N TYR A 48 -14.51 -10.21 -6.56
CA TYR A 48 -13.69 -11.36 -6.93
C TYR A 48 -13.66 -12.34 -5.77
N GLU A 49 -13.86 -13.61 -6.10
CA GLU A 49 -13.60 -14.72 -5.20
C GLU A 49 -12.16 -15.19 -5.41
N VAL A 50 -11.39 -15.26 -4.32
CA VAL A 50 -9.98 -15.64 -4.38
C VAL A 50 -9.73 -16.77 -3.39
N SER A 51 -9.38 -17.93 -3.93
CA SER A 51 -9.07 -19.14 -3.17
C SER A 51 -7.56 -19.31 -3.07
N CYS A 52 -7.00 -19.18 -1.86
CA CYS A 52 -5.60 -19.45 -1.59
C CYS A 52 -5.48 -20.62 -0.60
N ARG A 53 -4.92 -21.75 -1.06
CA ARG A 53 -4.85 -22.99 -0.27
C ARG A 53 -6.26 -23.40 0.20
N GLU A 54 -6.50 -23.49 1.51
CA GLU A 54 -7.77 -23.92 2.12
C GLU A 54 -8.71 -22.76 2.47
N LYS A 55 -8.39 -21.52 2.07
CA LYS A 55 -9.20 -20.34 2.41
C LYS A 55 -9.62 -19.58 1.17
N THR A 56 -10.93 -19.40 1.05
CA THR A 56 -11.55 -18.53 0.06
C THR A 56 -11.86 -17.18 0.69
N CYS A 57 -11.50 -16.11 -0.02
CA CYS A 57 -11.74 -14.74 0.40
C CYS A 57 -12.50 -13.99 -0.70
N ILE A 58 -13.36 -13.06 -0.29
CA ILE A 58 -14.02 -12.13 -1.20
C ILE A 58 -13.23 -10.83 -1.20
N VAL A 59 -12.89 -10.35 -2.39
CA VAL A 59 -12.24 -9.07 -2.64
C VAL A 59 -13.27 -8.16 -3.30
N ASP A 60 -13.41 -6.94 -2.77
CA ASP A 60 -14.30 -5.91 -3.29
C ASP A 60 -13.46 -4.68 -3.65
N PHE A 61 -13.39 -4.36 -4.94
CA PHE A 61 -12.59 -3.24 -5.45
C PHE A 61 -13.18 -1.87 -5.18
N ASP A 62 -14.51 -1.75 -5.12
CA ASP A 62 -15.16 -0.46 -4.88
C ASP A 62 -14.94 -0.03 -3.43
N LYS A 63 -15.09 -0.99 -2.51
CA LYS A 63 -14.81 -0.75 -1.08
C LYS A 63 -13.32 -0.82 -0.75
N LYS A 64 -12.49 -1.33 -1.66
CA LYS A 64 -11.07 -1.65 -1.42
C LYS A 64 -10.88 -2.53 -0.18
N THR A 65 -11.69 -3.59 -0.08
CA THR A 65 -11.70 -4.50 1.07
C THR A 65 -11.42 -5.94 0.67
N CYS A 66 -11.00 -6.75 1.65
CA CYS A 66 -10.93 -8.19 1.52
C CYS A 66 -11.51 -8.84 2.77
N SER A 67 -12.23 -9.95 2.63
CA SER A 67 -12.80 -10.68 3.79
C SER A 67 -11.72 -11.16 4.79
N CYS A 68 -10.44 -11.23 4.40
CA CYS A 68 -9.34 -11.47 5.34
C CYS A 68 -8.96 -10.25 6.21
N ARG A 69 -9.62 -9.10 6.00
CA ARG A 69 -9.52 -7.82 6.73
C ARG A 69 -8.17 -7.10 6.68
N ARG A 70 -7.15 -7.72 6.09
CA ARG A 70 -5.80 -7.11 6.00
C ARG A 70 -5.81 -5.83 5.18
N TRP A 71 -6.54 -5.81 4.06
CA TRP A 71 -6.61 -4.62 3.21
C TRP A 71 -7.39 -3.50 3.92
N ASP A 72 -8.51 -3.85 4.54
CA ASP A 72 -9.36 -2.94 5.32
C ASP A 72 -8.56 -2.25 6.44
N LEU A 73 -7.75 -3.00 7.18
CA LEU A 73 -7.01 -2.51 8.34
C LEU A 73 -5.77 -1.70 7.96
N THR A 74 -5.09 -2.08 6.89
CA THR A 74 -3.80 -1.50 6.54
C THR A 74 -3.85 -0.53 5.38
N GLY A 75 -4.92 -0.54 4.58
CA GLY A 75 -4.99 0.18 3.31
C GLY A 75 -4.01 -0.35 2.25
N ILE A 76 -3.38 -1.51 2.47
CA ILE A 76 -2.42 -2.14 1.55
C ILE A 76 -3.04 -3.45 1.04
N PRO A 77 -3.08 -3.69 -0.27
CA PRO A 77 -3.55 -4.95 -0.83
C PRO A 77 -2.86 -6.17 -0.18
N CYS A 78 -3.67 -7.10 0.34
CA CYS A 78 -3.18 -8.40 0.78
C CYS A 78 -2.92 -9.32 -0.42
N SER A 79 -2.41 -10.54 -0.20
CA SER A 79 -2.18 -11.50 -1.29
C SER A 79 -3.45 -11.80 -2.10
N HIS A 80 -4.62 -11.94 -1.45
CA HIS A 80 -5.90 -12.16 -2.15
C HIS A 80 -6.25 -10.98 -3.06
N ALA A 81 -6.20 -9.76 -2.49
CA ALA A 81 -6.46 -8.54 -3.24
C ALA A 81 -5.46 -8.35 -4.38
N PHE A 82 -4.18 -8.63 -4.14
CA PHE A 82 -3.14 -8.58 -5.17
C PHE A 82 -3.46 -9.54 -6.32
N SER A 83 -3.81 -10.80 -6.04
CA SER A 83 -4.20 -11.77 -7.08
C SER A 83 -5.39 -11.27 -7.89
N ALA A 84 -6.43 -10.75 -7.24
CA ALA A 84 -7.59 -10.17 -7.93
C ALA A 84 -7.19 -8.98 -8.82
N ILE A 85 -6.33 -8.08 -8.32
CA ILE A 85 -5.86 -6.90 -9.07
C ILE A 85 -5.09 -7.32 -10.32
N MET A 86 -4.22 -8.34 -10.19
CA MET A 86 -3.47 -8.88 -11.32
C MET A 86 -4.39 -9.57 -12.34
N CYS A 87 -5.41 -10.31 -11.88
CA CYS A 87 -6.44 -10.91 -12.73
C CYS A 87 -7.19 -9.83 -13.53
N ALA A 88 -7.51 -8.70 -12.89
CA ALA A 88 -8.11 -7.53 -13.52
C ALA A 88 -7.14 -6.71 -14.41
N LYS A 89 -5.87 -7.12 -14.53
CA LYS A 89 -4.81 -6.45 -15.31
C LYS A 89 -4.58 -4.98 -14.91
N ARG A 90 -4.75 -4.68 -13.62
CA ARG A 90 -4.51 -3.34 -13.06
C ARG A 90 -3.23 -3.30 -12.24
N LYS A 91 -2.73 -2.09 -11.96
CA LYS A 91 -1.52 -1.88 -11.17
C LYS A 91 -1.85 -1.92 -9.67
N PRO A 92 -1.19 -2.79 -8.86
CA PRO A 92 -1.42 -2.86 -7.42
C PRO A 92 -1.22 -1.53 -6.68
N GLU A 93 -0.34 -0.66 -7.18
CA GLU A 93 -0.07 0.65 -6.61
C GLU A 93 -1.31 1.57 -6.61
N GLU A 94 -2.23 1.42 -7.57
CA GLU A 94 -3.49 2.19 -7.65
C GLU A 94 -4.47 1.87 -6.49
N PHE A 95 -4.26 0.73 -5.84
CA PHE A 95 -5.13 0.18 -4.80
C PHE A 95 -4.57 0.36 -3.39
N VAL A 96 -3.36 0.91 -3.29
CA VAL A 96 -2.78 1.34 -2.01
C VAL A 96 -3.46 2.62 -1.53
N ASN A 97 -3.67 2.75 -0.22
CA ASN A 97 -4.19 3.98 0.37
C ASN A 97 -3.28 5.18 0.06
N GLY A 98 -3.89 6.31 -0.30
CA GLY A 98 -3.18 7.54 -0.69
C GLY A 98 -2.25 8.10 0.38
N CYS A 99 -2.44 7.75 1.67
CA CYS A 99 -1.53 8.13 2.75
C CYS A 99 -0.10 7.59 2.58
N TYR A 100 0.07 6.55 1.74
CA TYR A 100 1.36 5.95 1.41
C TYR A 100 1.95 6.45 0.09
N SER A 101 1.31 7.41 -0.57
CA SER A 101 1.85 8.01 -1.79
C SER A 101 3.13 8.80 -1.52
N LYS A 102 4.00 8.88 -2.52
CA LYS A 102 5.17 9.78 -2.47
C LYS A 102 4.75 11.22 -2.22
N GLU A 103 3.65 11.65 -2.82
CA GLU A 103 3.10 13.00 -2.65
C GLU A 103 2.66 13.26 -1.20
N CYS A 104 1.85 12.38 -0.61
CA CYS A 104 1.45 12.50 0.78
C CYS A 104 2.66 12.52 1.72
N PHE A 105 3.67 11.69 1.45
CA PHE A 105 4.92 11.74 2.22
C PHE A 105 5.57 13.12 2.11
N LEU A 106 5.79 13.64 0.90
CA LEU A 106 6.45 14.94 0.70
C LEU A 106 5.67 16.08 1.37
N ASN A 107 4.33 16.05 1.33
CA ASN A 107 3.47 17.04 1.96
C ASN A 107 3.54 16.98 3.49
N VAL A 108 3.54 15.78 4.09
CA VAL A 108 3.67 15.61 5.55
C VAL A 108 5.02 16.10 6.05
N TYR A 109 6.08 15.89 5.27
CA TYR A 109 7.43 16.36 5.59
C TYR A 109 7.74 17.73 4.98
N ASP A 110 6.73 18.46 4.47
CA ASP A 110 6.93 19.78 3.92
C ASP A 110 7.21 20.87 4.98
N PRO A 111 6.41 20.95 6.06
CA PRO A 111 6.55 21.99 7.07
C PRO A 111 7.95 22.03 7.69
N ILE A 112 8.46 23.24 7.88
CA ILE A 112 9.66 23.50 8.66
C ILE A 112 9.32 23.19 10.12
N ILE A 113 9.86 22.11 10.67
CA ILE A 113 9.73 21.86 12.10
C ILE A 113 10.67 22.83 12.82
N ILE A 114 10.11 23.90 13.36
CA ILE A 114 10.85 24.90 14.13
C ILE A 114 11.25 24.25 15.46
N PRO A 115 12.55 24.17 15.80
CA PRO A 115 12.96 23.70 17.12
C PRO A 115 12.42 24.67 18.18
N ILE A 116 11.70 24.14 19.17
CA ILE A 116 11.34 24.90 20.36
C ILE A 116 12.66 25.13 21.13
N PRO A 117 13.01 26.38 21.48
CA PRO A 117 14.19 26.63 22.30
C PRO A 117 14.02 25.92 23.64
N ASP A 118 15.03 25.14 24.01
CA ASP A 118 15.10 24.48 25.31
C ASP A 118 15.11 25.57 26.39
N GLN A 119 14.16 25.53 27.32
CA GLN A 119 14.19 26.44 28.47
C GLN A 119 15.21 25.87 29.46
N SER A 120 16.44 26.35 29.32
CA SER A 120 17.54 26.17 30.28
C SER A 120 17.26 26.87 31.60
#